data_AF-A0A484N6M9-F1
#
_entry.id   AF-A0A484N6M9-F1
#
_cell.length_a   1.000
_cell.length_b   1.000
_cell.length_c   1.000
_cell.angle_alpha   90.00
_cell.angle_beta   90.00
_cell.angle_gamma   90.00
#
_symmetry.space_group_name_H-M   'P 1'
#
loop_
_entity.id
_entity.type
_entity.pdbx_description
1 polymer ?
#
loop_
_entity_poly.entity_id
_entity_poly.type
_entity_poly.pdbx_seq_one_letter_code
_entity_poly.pdbx_strand_id
1 'polypeptide(L)'
;MYVVKRDGRQEAVSFDKITAKLQKLSYGLSPEHCDPVLVSQKVSAGVYKGVTTSQLDELAAETAAAMTTNHPDYASLAARIAVSNLHKSTKNSFSETVKDMYYHVDDKSGRKAPLIADDVYEIIMQNASRLDSEIIYDRDFDYDYFGFKTLERSYLLKVQGKVVERPQHMLMRVSVGIHKDDIESAIKTYHLMSQRWFTHASPTLFNAGTPRPQLFSVQLTGTHVKLQAEHHSACQPSVFSDLFG
;
A
#
# COMPACT_ATOMS: atom_id res chain seq x y z
N MET A 1 -4.92 27.15 18.19
CA MET A 1 -4.13 25.91 18.03
C MET A 1 -3.68 25.83 16.57
N TYR A 2 -2.45 25.37 16.29
CA TYR A 2 -1.89 25.32 14.94
C TYR A 2 -1.57 23.89 14.52
N VAL A 3 -1.80 23.58 13.24
CA VAL A 3 -1.37 22.35 12.56
C VAL A 3 -0.17 22.63 11.67
N VAL A 4 0.68 21.62 11.49
CA VAL A 4 1.80 21.67 10.55
C VAL A 4 1.40 20.98 9.24
N LYS A 5 1.41 21.73 8.14
CA LYS A 5 1.17 21.19 6.80
C LYS A 5 2.32 20.29 6.34
N ARG A 6 2.04 19.49 5.31
CA ARG A 6 3.06 18.65 4.65
C ARG A 6 4.23 19.46 4.05
N ASP A 7 3.99 20.73 3.72
CA ASP A 7 5.01 21.68 3.24
C ASP A 7 5.75 22.42 4.37
N GLY A 8 5.48 22.07 5.64
CA GLY A 8 6.11 22.68 6.82
C GLY A 8 5.45 23.97 7.30
N ARG A 9 4.49 24.54 6.56
CA ARG A 9 3.79 25.76 6.99
C ARG A 9 2.86 25.49 8.16
N GLN A 10 2.77 26.46 9.06
CA GLN A 10 1.81 26.43 10.16
C GLN A 10 0.49 27.08 9.74
N GLU A 11 -0.62 26.43 10.05
CA GLU A 11 -1.96 26.98 9.83
C GLU A 11 -2.81 26.81 11.09
N ALA A 12 -3.70 27.76 11.36
CA ALA A 12 -4.67 27.61 12.44
C ALA A 12 -5.59 26.41 12.16
N VAL A 13 -5.86 25.60 13.20
CA VAL A 13 -6.85 24.52 13.11
C VAL A 13 -8.20 25.14 12.76
N SER A 14 -8.81 24.69 11.67
CA SER A 14 -10.15 25.10 11.24
C SER A 14 -11.06 23.87 11.18
N PHE A 15 -12.08 23.88 12.03
CA PHE A 15 -13.08 22.83 12.11
C PHE A 15 -13.82 22.66 10.78
N ASP A 16 -14.17 23.77 10.14
CA ASP A 16 -14.88 23.79 8.85
C ASP A 16 -14.07 23.11 7.75
N LYS A 17 -12.73 23.24 7.77
CA LYS A 17 -11.86 22.58 6.79
C LYS A 17 -11.80 21.07 6.98
N ILE A 18 -11.80 20.59 8.22
CA ILE A 18 -11.85 19.15 8.53
C ILE A 18 -13.19 18.60 8.05
N THR A 19 -14.29 19.24 8.46
CA THR A 19 -15.65 18.82 8.11
C THR A 19 -15.89 18.82 6.60
N ALA A 20 -15.51 19.90 5.90
CA ALA A 20 -15.64 19.99 4.44
C ALA A 20 -14.82 18.92 3.72
N LYS A 21 -13.66 18.51 4.27
CA LYS A 21 -12.88 17.41 3.71
C LYS A 21 -13.61 16.08 3.89
N LEU A 22 -14.14 15.79 5.08
CA LEU A 22 -14.83 14.53 5.34
C LEU A 22 -16.13 14.41 4.53
N GLN A 23 -16.88 15.52 4.38
CA GLN A 23 -18.07 15.59 3.52
C GLN A 23 -17.75 15.30 2.05
N LYS A 24 -16.61 15.74 1.53
CA LYS A 24 -16.19 15.41 0.16
C LYS A 24 -15.91 13.92 -0.03
N LEU A 25 -15.50 13.22 1.03
CA LEU A 25 -15.18 11.78 1.00
C LEU A 25 -16.40 10.89 1.31
N SER A 26 -17.50 11.47 1.78
CA SER A 26 -18.75 10.75 2.10
C SER A 26 -19.71 10.59 0.90
N TYR A 27 -19.21 10.71 -0.33
CA TYR A 27 -20.04 10.55 -1.53
C TYR A 27 -20.68 9.16 -1.62
N GLY A 28 -21.97 9.08 -1.89
CA GLY A 28 -22.69 7.81 -2.00
C GLY A 28 -22.83 7.03 -0.68
N LEU A 29 -22.49 7.63 0.47
CA LEU A 29 -22.78 7.07 1.79
C LEU A 29 -24.14 7.60 2.29
N SER A 30 -24.80 6.86 3.18
CA SER A 30 -26.09 7.28 3.74
C SER A 30 -25.92 8.53 4.61
N PRO A 31 -26.55 9.68 4.28
CA PRO A 31 -26.47 10.88 5.09
C PRO A 31 -27.20 10.73 6.43
N GLU A 32 -28.12 9.78 6.55
CA GLU A 32 -28.87 9.51 7.78
C GLU A 32 -28.06 8.69 8.80
N HIS A 33 -27.13 7.86 8.32
CA HIS A 33 -26.39 6.93 9.18
C HIS A 33 -24.90 7.29 9.31
N CYS A 34 -24.31 7.92 8.31
CA CYS A 34 -22.91 8.33 8.29
C CYS A 34 -22.81 9.86 8.30
N ASP A 35 -22.65 10.44 9.49
CA ASP A 35 -22.49 11.88 9.68
C ASP A 35 -20.99 12.28 9.78
N PRO A 36 -20.43 12.95 8.75
CA PRO A 36 -19.05 13.43 8.78
C PRO A 36 -18.80 14.54 9.82
N VAL A 37 -19.85 15.25 10.24
CA VAL A 37 -19.77 16.30 11.26
C VAL A 37 -19.47 15.68 12.61
N LEU A 38 -20.15 14.58 12.94
CA LEU A 38 -19.91 13.83 14.19
C LEU A 38 -18.47 13.31 14.28
N VAL A 39 -17.91 12.80 13.17
CA VAL A 39 -16.50 12.38 13.10
C VAL A 39 -15.60 13.60 13.36
N SER A 40 -15.87 14.71 12.70
CA SER A 40 -15.07 15.95 12.85
C SER A 40 -15.08 16.47 14.29
N GLN A 41 -16.22 16.42 14.98
CA GLN A 41 -16.34 16.81 16.40
C GLN A 41 -15.45 15.94 17.29
N LYS A 42 -15.49 14.61 17.12
CA LYS A 42 -14.65 13.69 17.89
C LYS A 42 -13.16 13.88 17.62
N VAL A 43 -12.78 14.06 16.35
CA VAL A 43 -11.39 14.33 15.96
C VAL A 43 -10.88 15.62 16.60
N SER A 44 -11.72 16.66 16.64
CA SER A 44 -11.36 17.98 17.17
C SER A 44 -10.99 17.95 18.66
N ALA A 45 -11.59 17.04 19.43
CA ALA A 45 -11.24 16.83 20.83
C ALA A 45 -9.84 16.21 21.01
N GLY A 46 -9.34 15.47 20.02
CA GLY A 46 -8.02 14.83 20.03
C GLY A 46 -6.88 15.67 19.44
N VAL A 47 -7.16 16.88 18.95
CA VAL A 47 -6.14 17.74 18.32
C VAL A 47 -5.28 18.41 19.40
N TYR A 48 -3.97 18.37 19.21
CA TYR A 48 -2.99 19.07 20.05
C TYR A 48 -2.12 20.04 19.23
N LYS A 49 -1.44 20.96 19.92
CA LYS A 49 -0.58 21.97 19.27
C LYS A 49 0.59 21.29 18.55
N GLY A 50 0.74 21.58 17.26
CA GLY A 50 1.85 21.05 16.46
C GLY A 50 1.55 19.72 15.75
N VAL A 51 0.33 19.19 15.85
CA VAL A 51 -0.08 18.00 15.09
C VAL A 51 0.09 18.25 13.58
N THR A 52 0.62 17.26 12.87
CA THR A 52 0.74 17.36 11.42
C THR A 52 -0.59 17.06 10.73
N THR A 53 -0.81 17.64 9.55
CA THR A 53 -2.00 17.32 8.73
C THR A 53 -2.10 15.84 8.36
N SER A 54 -0.98 15.12 8.30
CA SER A 54 -0.96 13.67 8.06
C SER A 54 -1.46 12.87 9.26
N GLN A 55 -1.04 13.26 10.48
CA GLN A 55 -1.51 12.65 11.73
C GLN A 55 -2.96 12.99 12.01
N LEU A 56 -3.41 14.19 11.64
CA LEU A 56 -4.81 14.57 11.75
C LEU A 56 -5.71 13.71 10.85
N ASP A 57 -5.27 13.48 9.61
CA ASP A 57 -5.96 12.61 8.66
C ASP A 57 -6.00 11.15 9.16
N GLU A 58 -4.91 10.67 9.78
CA GLU A 58 -4.85 9.34 10.40
C GLU A 58 -5.82 9.22 11.59
N LEU A 59 -5.82 10.19 12.50
CA LEU A 59 -6.74 10.24 13.63
C LEU A 59 -8.20 10.26 13.17
N ALA A 60 -8.50 10.97 12.08
CA ALA A 60 -9.84 10.99 11.49
C ALA A 60 -10.24 9.63 10.91
N ALA A 61 -9.33 8.93 10.25
CA ALA A 61 -9.59 7.59 9.73
C ALA A 61 -9.82 6.59 10.88
N GLU A 62 -8.99 6.60 11.93
CA GLU A 62 -9.16 5.76 13.11
C GLU A 62 -10.48 6.04 13.85
N THR A 63 -10.83 7.31 14.00
CA THR A 63 -12.08 7.73 14.64
C THR A 63 -13.30 7.24 13.86
N ALA A 64 -13.27 7.37 12.53
CA ALA A 64 -14.32 6.84 11.67
C ALA A 64 -14.38 5.30 11.75
N ALA A 65 -13.24 4.62 11.73
CA ALA A 65 -13.19 3.17 11.83
C ALA A 65 -13.79 2.66 13.16
N ALA A 66 -13.54 3.35 14.28
CA ALA A 66 -14.14 3.03 15.57
C ALA A 66 -15.67 3.22 15.59
N MET A 67 -16.21 4.06 14.70
CA MET A 67 -17.65 4.29 14.54
C MET A 67 -18.35 3.28 13.63
N THR A 68 -17.62 2.30 13.08
CA THR A 68 -18.18 1.19 12.29
C THR A 68 -19.21 0.39 13.09
N THR A 69 -19.09 0.35 14.43
CA THR A 69 -20.07 -0.28 15.31
C THR A 69 -21.46 0.36 15.23
N ASN A 70 -21.55 1.62 14.81
CA ASN A 70 -22.82 2.31 14.61
C ASN A 70 -23.41 2.03 13.22
N HIS A 71 -22.58 2.08 12.17
CA HIS A 71 -23.01 1.80 10.80
C HIS A 71 -21.80 1.43 9.91
N PRO A 72 -21.92 0.45 9.00
CA PRO A 72 -20.83 0.02 8.12
C PRO A 72 -20.28 1.12 7.21
N ASP A 73 -21.08 2.11 6.79
CA ASP A 73 -20.60 3.23 5.95
C ASP A 73 -19.44 4.02 6.59
N TYR A 74 -19.32 4.03 7.93
CA TYR A 74 -18.17 4.64 8.59
C TYR A 74 -16.86 3.92 8.28
N ALA A 75 -16.89 2.60 8.01
CA ALA A 75 -15.73 1.85 7.58
C ALA A 75 -15.29 2.28 6.17
N SER A 76 -16.24 2.46 5.26
CA SER A 76 -15.96 3.02 3.92
C SER A 76 -15.41 4.44 4.01
N LEU A 77 -16.00 5.31 4.86
CA LEU A 77 -15.49 6.66 5.08
C LEU A 77 -14.05 6.63 5.65
N ALA A 78 -13.79 5.78 6.65
CA ALA A 78 -12.47 5.60 7.25
C ALA A 78 -11.43 5.19 6.21
N ALA A 79 -11.76 4.22 5.36
CA ALA A 79 -10.90 3.77 4.29
C ALA A 79 -10.57 4.90 3.31
N ARG A 80 -11.59 5.66 2.88
CA ARG A 80 -11.41 6.78 1.96
C ARG A 80 -10.55 7.90 2.54
N ILE A 81 -10.66 8.16 3.85
CA ILE A 81 -9.79 9.12 4.54
C ILE A 81 -8.34 8.62 4.52
N ALA A 82 -8.11 7.35 4.85
CA ALA A 82 -6.76 6.75 4.86
C ALA A 82 -6.12 6.73 3.46
N VAL A 83 -6.88 6.34 2.43
CA VAL A 83 -6.45 6.38 1.02
C VAL A 83 -6.13 7.80 0.58
N SER A 84 -7.00 8.77 0.90
CA SER A 84 -6.77 10.19 0.61
C SER A 84 -5.50 10.72 1.29
N ASN A 85 -5.18 10.21 2.49
CA ASN A 85 -3.95 10.54 3.19
C ASN A 85 -2.72 10.00 2.43
N LEU A 86 -2.75 8.72 2.04
CA LEU A 86 -1.70 8.06 1.28
C LEU A 86 -1.45 8.73 -0.08
N HIS A 87 -2.51 9.08 -0.82
CA HIS A 87 -2.37 9.77 -2.11
C HIS A 87 -1.67 11.13 -1.98
N LYS A 88 -1.80 11.81 -0.83
CA LYS A 88 -1.09 13.07 -0.57
C LYS A 88 0.37 12.89 -0.14
N SER A 89 0.76 11.69 0.29
CA SER A 89 2.14 11.38 0.67
C SER A 89 2.91 10.61 -0.42
N THR A 90 2.25 10.22 -1.51
CA THR A 90 2.81 9.42 -2.61
C THR A 90 2.72 10.15 -3.94
N LYS A 91 3.58 9.78 -4.90
CA LYS A 91 3.55 10.34 -6.26
C LYS A 91 2.35 9.83 -7.04
N ASN A 92 1.88 10.62 -8.01
CA ASN A 92 0.77 10.25 -8.87
C ASN A 92 1.20 9.34 -10.04
N SER A 93 2.43 9.45 -10.54
CA SER A 93 2.91 8.60 -11.64
C SER A 93 3.44 7.27 -11.09
N PHE A 94 3.06 6.16 -11.73
CA PHE A 94 3.56 4.85 -11.37
C PHE A 94 5.02 4.70 -11.82
N SER A 95 5.34 5.10 -13.05
CA SER A 95 6.71 5.07 -13.58
C SER A 95 7.69 5.89 -12.74
N GLU A 96 7.32 7.09 -12.27
CA GLU A 96 8.15 7.87 -11.36
C GLU A 96 8.35 7.19 -10.00
N THR A 97 7.31 6.58 -9.45
CA THR A 97 7.40 5.82 -8.18
C THR A 97 8.35 4.63 -8.35
N VAL A 98 8.23 3.90 -9.45
CA VAL A 98 9.12 2.77 -9.79
C VAL A 98 10.57 3.23 -9.95
N LYS A 99 10.80 4.39 -10.55
CA LYS A 99 12.13 4.99 -10.66
C LYS A 99 12.74 5.30 -9.30
N ASP A 100 11.98 5.87 -8.37
CA ASP A 100 12.46 6.10 -6.99
C ASP A 100 12.79 4.78 -6.27
N MET A 101 11.96 3.75 -6.46
CA MET A 101 12.15 2.42 -5.88
C MET A 101 13.38 1.69 -6.46
N TYR A 102 13.67 1.90 -7.74
CA TYR A 102 14.83 1.31 -8.42
C TYR A 102 16.15 1.97 -8.03
N TYR A 103 16.19 3.32 -7.99
CA TYR A 103 17.38 4.07 -7.59
C TYR A 103 17.53 4.21 -6.07
N HIS A 104 16.73 3.48 -5.28
CA HIS A 104 16.81 3.52 -3.83
C HIS A 104 18.20 3.11 -3.33
N VAL A 105 18.73 3.91 -2.40
CA VAL A 105 19.97 3.68 -1.68
C VAL A 105 19.62 3.52 -0.20
N ASP A 106 20.20 2.50 0.44
CA ASP A 106 20.05 2.33 1.88
C ASP A 106 20.90 3.38 2.61
N ASP A 107 20.24 4.23 3.41
CA ASP A 107 20.89 5.34 4.13
C ASP A 107 21.96 4.86 5.12
N LYS A 108 21.83 3.62 5.65
CA LYS A 108 22.78 3.08 6.63
C LYS A 108 24.06 2.58 5.97
N SER A 109 23.94 1.87 4.85
CA SER A 109 25.09 1.26 4.17
C SER A 109 25.64 2.10 3.02
N GLY A 110 24.88 3.09 2.53
CA GLY A 110 25.20 3.89 1.35
C GLY A 110 25.19 3.08 0.05
N ARG A 111 24.73 1.83 0.07
CA ARG A 111 24.71 0.92 -1.09
C ARG A 111 23.36 0.98 -1.78
N LYS A 112 23.37 0.76 -3.10
CA LYS A 112 22.14 0.59 -3.89
C LYS A 112 21.36 -0.59 -3.33
N ALA A 113 20.09 -0.34 -3.00
CA ALA A 113 19.15 -1.33 -2.50
C ALA A 113 17.87 -1.26 -3.36
N PRO A 114 17.95 -1.64 -4.66
CA PRO A 114 16.81 -1.55 -5.56
C PRO A 114 15.69 -2.46 -5.05
N LEU A 115 14.46 -1.93 -5.04
CA LEU A 115 13.27 -2.70 -4.69
C LEU A 115 12.63 -3.37 -5.90
N ILE A 116 13.06 -2.97 -7.12
CA ILE A 116 12.56 -3.47 -8.40
C ILE A 116 13.70 -4.15 -9.15
N ALA A 117 13.42 -5.27 -9.82
CA ALA A 117 14.38 -5.97 -10.65
C ALA A 117 14.77 -5.17 -11.90
N ASP A 118 16.01 -5.35 -12.39
CA ASP A 118 16.53 -4.62 -13.55
C ASP A 118 15.68 -4.85 -14.82
N ASP A 119 15.32 -6.11 -15.10
CA ASP A 119 14.50 -6.48 -16.26
C ASP A 119 13.11 -5.84 -16.20
N VAL A 120 12.47 -5.89 -15.04
CA VAL A 120 11.13 -5.32 -14.81
C VAL A 120 11.17 -3.80 -14.89
N TYR A 121 12.21 -3.16 -14.35
CA TYR A 121 12.39 -1.72 -14.45
C TYR A 121 12.51 -1.26 -15.91
N GLU A 122 13.32 -1.93 -16.72
CA GLU A 122 13.49 -1.61 -18.15
C GLU A 122 12.15 -1.72 -18.90
N ILE A 123 11.40 -2.80 -18.69
CA ILE A 123 10.09 -3.02 -19.31
C ILE A 123 9.11 -1.91 -18.93
N ILE A 124 9.04 -1.56 -17.64
CA ILE A 124 8.16 -0.49 -17.15
C ILE A 124 8.54 0.84 -17.78
N MET A 125 9.83 1.17 -17.86
CA MET A 125 10.29 2.45 -18.40
C MET A 125 10.07 2.56 -19.91
N GLN A 126 10.23 1.46 -20.66
CA GLN A 126 9.93 1.42 -22.09
C GLN A 126 8.43 1.64 -22.38
N ASN A 127 7.55 1.20 -21.46
CA ASN A 127 6.10 1.29 -21.61
C ASN A 127 5.45 2.32 -20.67
N ALA A 128 6.23 3.24 -20.11
CA ALA A 128 5.83 4.11 -19.00
C ALA A 128 4.55 4.90 -19.27
N SER A 129 4.48 5.56 -20.44
CA SER A 129 3.30 6.37 -20.82
C SER A 129 2.03 5.52 -20.91
N ARG A 130 2.15 4.28 -21.37
CA ARG A 130 1.01 3.38 -21.54
C ARG A 130 0.54 2.88 -20.17
N LEU A 131 1.45 2.35 -19.36
CA LEU A 131 1.14 1.81 -18.04
C LEU A 131 0.57 2.89 -17.10
N ASP A 132 1.12 4.11 -17.12
CA ASP A 132 0.62 5.22 -16.31
C ASP A 132 -0.82 5.62 -16.71
N SER A 133 -1.17 5.51 -18.00
CA SER A 133 -2.51 5.88 -18.49
C SER A 133 -3.60 4.86 -18.18
N GLU A 134 -3.24 3.58 -17.99
CA GLU A 134 -4.19 2.51 -17.69
C GLU A 134 -4.59 2.44 -16.21
N ILE A 135 -3.78 3.07 -15.34
CA ILE A 135 -4.01 3.03 -13.89
C ILE A 135 -5.19 3.92 -13.50
N ILE A 136 -6.17 3.32 -12.83
CA ILE A 136 -7.36 4.02 -12.32
C ILE A 136 -7.26 4.16 -10.80
N TYR A 137 -6.79 5.32 -10.33
CA TYR A 137 -6.59 5.59 -8.89
C TYR A 137 -7.89 5.63 -8.08
N ASP A 138 -9.04 5.87 -8.72
CA ASP A 138 -10.33 5.88 -8.03
C ASP A 138 -10.66 4.51 -7.40
N ARG A 139 -10.12 3.42 -7.97
CA ARG A 139 -10.28 2.06 -7.43
C ARG A 139 -9.60 1.85 -6.07
N ASP A 140 -8.70 2.75 -5.65
CA ASP A 140 -8.15 2.72 -4.28
C ASP A 140 -9.22 3.05 -3.24
N PHE A 141 -10.25 3.83 -3.58
CA PHE A 141 -11.31 4.22 -2.65
C PHE A 141 -12.36 3.14 -2.40
N ASP A 142 -12.27 2.02 -3.13
CA ASP A 142 -13.18 0.89 -2.96
C ASP A 142 -12.74 -0.01 -1.79
N TYR A 143 -11.52 0.14 -1.26
CA TYR A 143 -11.02 -0.71 -0.17
C TYR A 143 -11.77 -0.43 1.12
N ASP A 144 -11.97 -1.47 1.93
CA ASP A 144 -12.37 -1.30 3.32
C ASP A 144 -11.16 -0.87 4.17
N TYR A 145 -11.40 -0.24 5.32
CA TYR A 145 -10.37 0.33 6.18
C TYR A 145 -9.35 -0.71 6.63
N PHE A 146 -9.83 -1.87 7.10
CA PHE A 146 -8.95 -2.95 7.55
C PHE A 146 -8.17 -3.59 6.39
N GLY A 147 -8.81 -3.73 5.23
CA GLY A 147 -8.16 -4.20 4.01
C GLY A 147 -7.03 -3.26 3.59
N PHE A 148 -7.30 -1.96 3.55
CA PHE A 148 -6.32 -0.93 3.23
C PHE A 148 -5.18 -0.90 4.25
N LYS A 149 -5.45 -0.94 5.55
CA LYS A 149 -4.41 -0.94 6.59
C LYS A 149 -3.54 -2.19 6.54
N THR A 150 -4.11 -3.32 6.16
CA THR A 150 -3.34 -4.56 5.90
C THR A 150 -2.38 -4.37 4.72
N LEU A 151 -2.86 -3.78 3.62
CA LEU A 151 -2.02 -3.44 2.46
C LEU A 151 -0.91 -2.47 2.83
N GLU A 152 -1.24 -1.35 3.48
CA GLU A 152 -0.30 -0.30 3.90
C GLU A 152 0.80 -0.84 4.83
N ARG A 153 0.43 -1.72 5.78
CA ARG A 153 1.37 -2.25 6.76
C ARG A 153 2.39 -3.19 6.10
N SER A 154 1.92 -4.10 5.27
CA SER A 154 2.72 -5.25 4.83
C SER A 154 3.08 -5.21 3.35
N TYR A 155 2.13 -4.89 2.47
CA TYR A 155 2.24 -5.16 1.02
C TYR A 155 2.83 -4.00 0.22
N LEU A 156 2.53 -2.76 0.60
CA LEU A 156 3.01 -1.59 -0.13
C LEU A 156 4.49 -1.36 0.17
N LEU A 157 5.29 -1.23 -0.90
CA LEU A 157 6.73 -1.02 -0.76
C LEU A 157 7.05 0.31 -0.08
N LYS A 158 8.09 0.28 0.75
CA LYS A 158 8.55 1.41 1.56
C LYS A 158 9.98 1.78 1.19
N VAL A 159 10.21 3.08 1.04
CA VAL A 159 11.54 3.67 0.88
C VAL A 159 11.83 4.46 2.15
N GLN A 160 12.98 4.19 2.80
CA GLN A 160 13.36 4.84 4.06
C GLN A 160 12.26 4.78 5.14
N GLY A 161 11.55 3.65 5.22
CA GLY A 161 10.45 3.44 6.17
C GLY A 161 9.14 4.15 5.83
N LYS A 162 9.05 4.89 4.72
CA LYS A 162 7.83 5.55 4.26
C LYS A 162 7.22 4.80 3.08
N VAL A 163 5.91 4.61 3.11
CA VAL A 163 5.17 4.00 1.99
C VAL A 163 5.24 4.95 0.80
N VAL A 164 5.77 4.45 -0.32
CA VAL A 164 5.85 5.20 -1.59
C VAL A 164 4.87 4.68 -2.62
N GLU A 165 4.45 3.43 -2.48
CA GLU A 165 3.60 2.72 -3.43
C GLU A 165 2.11 2.88 -3.07
N ARG A 166 1.26 3.14 -4.07
CA ARG A 166 -0.21 3.04 -3.92
C ARG A 166 -0.70 1.62 -4.16
N PRO A 167 -1.90 1.23 -3.70
CA PRO A 167 -2.44 -0.09 -4.02
C PRO A 167 -2.50 -0.35 -5.53
N GLN A 168 -2.90 0.62 -6.36
CA GLN A 168 -2.82 0.46 -7.81
C GLN A 168 -1.41 0.26 -8.36
N HIS A 169 -0.41 0.94 -7.79
CA HIS A 169 1.00 0.76 -8.19
C HIS A 169 1.48 -0.66 -7.89
N MET A 170 1.13 -1.19 -6.72
CA MET A 170 1.42 -2.57 -6.33
C MET A 170 0.80 -3.56 -7.31
N LEU A 171 -0.49 -3.39 -7.65
CA LEU A 171 -1.16 -4.27 -8.59
C LEU A 171 -0.55 -4.22 -10.00
N MET A 172 -0.15 -3.03 -10.47
CA MET A 172 0.51 -2.89 -11.76
C MET A 172 1.91 -3.51 -11.75
N ARG A 173 2.70 -3.27 -10.70
CA ARG A 173 4.02 -3.93 -10.49
C ARG A 173 3.90 -5.45 -10.50
N VAL A 174 2.92 -6.00 -9.79
CA VAL A 174 2.67 -7.45 -9.76
C VAL A 174 2.33 -7.96 -11.16
N SER A 175 1.45 -7.26 -11.88
CA SER A 175 1.03 -7.63 -13.22
C SER A 175 2.21 -7.67 -14.20
N VAL A 176 3.02 -6.61 -14.24
CA VAL A 176 4.23 -6.56 -15.06
C VAL A 176 5.27 -7.57 -14.59
N GLY A 177 5.41 -7.79 -13.29
CA GLY A 177 6.31 -8.79 -12.72
C GLY A 177 5.98 -10.23 -13.14
N ILE A 178 4.71 -10.53 -13.41
CA ILE A 178 4.24 -11.84 -13.88
C ILE A 178 4.37 -11.97 -15.40
N HIS A 179 3.89 -10.97 -16.15
CA HIS A 179 3.75 -11.04 -17.60
C HIS A 179 4.96 -10.51 -18.39
N LYS A 180 5.84 -9.76 -17.73
CA LYS A 180 7.05 -9.14 -18.31
C LYS A 180 6.75 -8.41 -19.61
N ASP A 181 7.33 -8.85 -20.74
CA ASP A 181 7.23 -8.21 -22.05
C ASP A 181 5.80 -8.25 -22.64
N ASP A 182 4.92 -9.13 -22.14
CA ASP A 182 3.52 -9.18 -22.57
C ASP A 182 2.66 -8.13 -21.84
N ILE A 183 2.77 -6.88 -22.31
CA ILE A 183 2.08 -5.71 -21.75
C ILE A 183 0.55 -5.81 -21.88
N GLU A 184 0.03 -6.45 -22.93
CA GLU A 184 -1.42 -6.63 -23.09
C GLU A 184 -1.99 -7.51 -21.96
N SER A 185 -1.32 -8.65 -21.70
CA SER A 185 -1.71 -9.53 -20.61
C SER A 185 -1.48 -8.88 -19.24
N ALA A 186 -0.41 -8.08 -19.08
CA ALA A 186 -0.17 -7.33 -17.85
C ALA A 186 -1.33 -6.36 -17.55
N ILE A 187 -1.75 -5.56 -18.54
CA ILE A 187 -2.86 -4.61 -18.39
C ILE A 187 -4.17 -5.34 -18.10
N LYS A 188 -4.45 -6.45 -18.80
CA LYS A 188 -5.63 -7.27 -18.54
C LYS A 188 -5.66 -7.80 -17.11
N THR A 189 -4.55 -8.35 -16.64
CA THR A 189 -4.40 -8.87 -15.27
C THR A 189 -4.54 -7.74 -14.23
N TYR A 190 -3.96 -6.57 -14.50
CA TYR A 190 -4.13 -5.38 -13.66
C TYR A 190 -5.62 -5.00 -13.54
N HIS A 191 -6.36 -4.95 -14.65
CA HIS A 191 -7.79 -4.63 -14.61
C HIS A 191 -8.59 -5.65 -13.82
N LEU A 192 -8.34 -6.94 -14.02
CA LEU A 192 -9.06 -8.00 -13.30
C LEU A 192 -8.77 -7.94 -11.79
N MET A 193 -7.53 -7.72 -11.38
CA MET A 193 -7.17 -7.60 -9.96
C MET A 193 -7.70 -6.31 -9.33
N SER A 194 -7.54 -5.17 -10.01
CA SER A 194 -8.00 -3.87 -9.48
C SER A 194 -9.52 -3.76 -9.39
N GLN A 195 -10.26 -4.52 -10.22
CA GLN A 195 -11.71 -4.70 -10.11
C GLN A 195 -12.12 -5.84 -9.15
N ARG A 196 -11.16 -6.51 -8.52
CA ARG A 196 -11.36 -7.58 -7.52
C ARG A 196 -12.02 -8.86 -8.04
N TRP A 197 -11.86 -9.15 -9.32
CA TRP A 197 -12.28 -10.46 -9.86
C TRP A 197 -11.44 -11.61 -9.27
N PHE A 198 -10.17 -11.35 -8.97
CA PHE A 198 -9.30 -12.27 -8.23
C PHE A 198 -8.15 -11.50 -7.56
N THR A 199 -7.41 -12.20 -6.69
CA THR A 199 -6.13 -11.72 -6.14
C THR A 199 -5.10 -12.84 -6.20
N HIS A 200 -3.83 -12.50 -6.43
CA HIS A 200 -2.74 -13.45 -6.24
C HIS A 200 -2.49 -13.71 -4.75
N ALA A 201 -1.80 -14.82 -4.45
CA ALA A 201 -1.38 -15.16 -3.10
C ALA A 201 -0.35 -14.16 -2.57
N SER A 202 -0.24 -14.04 -1.24
CA SER A 202 0.63 -13.06 -0.60
C SER A 202 2.08 -13.07 -1.08
N PRO A 203 2.77 -14.23 -1.27
CA PRO A 203 4.15 -14.24 -1.74
C PRO A 203 4.32 -13.57 -3.12
N THR A 204 3.33 -13.73 -4.00
CA THR A 204 3.31 -13.09 -5.31
C THR A 204 3.13 -11.57 -5.17
N LEU A 205 2.20 -11.11 -4.33
CA LEU A 205 1.97 -9.69 -4.10
C LEU A 205 3.20 -8.98 -3.50
N PHE A 206 3.94 -9.67 -2.61
CA PHE A 206 5.18 -9.14 -2.03
C PHE A 206 6.33 -9.08 -3.04
N ASN A 207 6.55 -10.17 -3.79
CA ASN A 207 7.82 -10.40 -4.46
C ASN A 207 7.77 -10.27 -5.98
N ALA A 208 6.59 -10.18 -6.60
CA ALA A 208 6.53 -9.96 -8.04
C ALA A 208 7.13 -8.60 -8.40
N GLY A 209 8.03 -8.62 -9.39
CA GLY A 209 8.75 -7.43 -9.85
C GLY A 209 9.98 -7.03 -9.02
N THR A 210 10.31 -7.75 -7.94
CA THR A 210 11.48 -7.44 -7.09
C THR A 210 12.72 -8.24 -7.50
N PRO A 211 13.96 -7.81 -7.14
CA PRO A 211 15.19 -8.46 -7.59
C PRO A 211 15.35 -9.95 -7.25
N ARG A 212 14.63 -10.45 -6.23
CA ARG A 212 14.64 -11.86 -5.83
C ARG A 212 13.20 -12.35 -5.66
N PRO A 213 12.51 -12.66 -6.77
CA PRO A 213 11.07 -12.95 -6.73
C PRO A 213 10.81 -14.36 -6.18
N GLN A 214 10.47 -14.47 -4.89
CA GLN A 214 9.97 -15.71 -4.28
C GLN A 214 8.44 -15.73 -4.35
N LEU A 215 7.88 -16.30 -5.43
CA LEU A 215 6.45 -16.20 -5.75
C LEU A 215 5.59 -17.30 -5.10
N PHE A 216 6.20 -18.34 -4.55
CA PHE A 216 5.53 -19.47 -3.91
C PHE A 216 6.07 -19.67 -2.50
N SER A 217 5.19 -19.90 -1.52
CA SER A 217 5.58 -20.19 -0.14
C SER A 217 5.45 -21.65 0.26
N VAL A 218 4.66 -22.44 -0.49
CA VAL A 218 4.41 -23.85 -0.19
C VAL A 218 5.24 -24.70 -1.15
N GLN A 219 6.12 -25.52 -0.58
CA GLN A 219 6.92 -26.49 -1.33
C GLN A 219 6.69 -27.89 -0.74
N LEU A 220 6.33 -28.83 -1.60
CA LEU A 220 6.20 -30.23 -1.22
C LEU A 220 7.59 -30.87 -1.22
N THR A 221 8.12 -31.17 -0.04
CA THR A 221 9.28 -32.06 0.09
C THR A 221 8.77 -33.50 0.11
N GLY A 222 9.06 -34.26 -0.96
CA GLY A 222 8.66 -35.66 -1.06
C GLY A 222 9.19 -36.49 0.11
N THR A 223 8.29 -37.18 0.81
CA THR A 223 8.65 -38.12 1.86
C THR A 223 9.14 -39.43 1.24
N HIS A 224 10.46 -39.58 1.12
CA HIS A 224 11.02 -40.92 1.21
C HIS A 224 10.85 -41.39 2.66
N VAL A 225 9.90 -42.29 2.92
CA VAL A 225 9.95 -43.14 4.11
C VAL A 225 11.13 -44.10 3.91
N LYS A 226 12.31 -43.72 4.40
CA LYS A 226 13.44 -44.65 4.60
C LYS A 226 13.56 -44.95 6.09
N LEU A 227 13.09 -46.13 6.49
CA LEU A 227 13.62 -46.83 7.66
C LEU A 227 14.90 -47.55 7.21
N GLN A 228 16.05 -46.88 7.30
CA GLN A 228 17.35 -47.55 7.37
C GLN A 228 18.42 -46.61 7.93
N ALA A 229 19.18 -47.15 8.88
CA ALA A 229 20.12 -46.48 9.75
C ALA A 229 21.43 -46.07 9.04
N GLU A 230 22.13 -45.15 9.72
CA GLU A 230 23.56 -44.83 9.65
C GLU A 230 24.10 -43.91 8.54
N HIS A 231 24.61 -42.76 9.04
CA HIS A 231 25.83 -42.07 8.65
C HIS A 231 26.08 -41.74 7.17
N HIS A 232 25.70 -40.54 6.74
CA HIS A 232 26.65 -39.49 6.33
C HIS A 232 25.91 -38.22 5.88
N SER A 233 26.57 -37.08 6.05
CA SER A 233 26.24 -35.74 5.52
C SER A 233 25.14 -34.94 6.24
N ALA A 234 25.51 -34.46 7.43
CA ALA A 234 25.05 -33.17 7.92
C ALA A 234 25.68 -32.03 7.10
N CYS A 235 24.87 -31.21 6.43
CA CYS A 235 25.10 -29.77 6.31
C CYS A 235 23.91 -29.04 5.68
N GLN A 236 23.53 -27.95 6.34
CA GLN A 236 22.58 -26.89 5.96
C GLN A 236 21.09 -27.11 6.24
N PRO A 237 20.69 -26.78 7.48
CA PRO A 237 19.59 -25.86 7.72
C PRO A 237 20.11 -24.65 8.51
N SER A 238 20.83 -23.74 7.86
CA SER A 238 21.31 -22.49 8.49
C SER A 238 21.13 -21.24 7.65
N VAL A 239 20.38 -21.31 6.54
CA VAL A 239 20.09 -20.12 5.70
C VAL A 239 18.67 -19.58 5.93
N PHE A 240 17.90 -20.17 6.85
CA PHE A 240 16.48 -19.85 7.03
C PHE A 240 16.12 -19.00 8.26
N SER A 241 17.10 -18.49 9.03
CA SER A 241 16.82 -17.70 10.25
C SER A 241 17.19 -16.21 10.19
N ASP A 242 17.79 -15.70 9.12
CA ASP A 242 18.34 -14.32 9.13
C ASP A 242 17.40 -13.29 8.49
N LEU A 243 16.11 -13.31 8.86
CA LEU A 243 15.16 -12.24 8.49
C LEU A 243 14.22 -11.80 9.64
N PHE A 244 14.45 -12.26 10.87
CA PHE A 244 13.83 -11.66 12.06
C PHE A 244 14.83 -11.58 13.20
N GLY A 245 15.53 -10.44 13.24
CA GLY A 245 16.36 -9.94 14.33
C GLY A 245 16.45 -8.43 14.23
#